data_AF-A0ABD3QYH4-F1
#
_entry.id   AF-A0ABD3QYH4-F1
#
_cell.length_a   1.000
_cell.length_b   1.000
_cell.length_c   1.000
_cell.angle_alpha   90.00
_cell.angle_beta   90.00
_cell.angle_gamma   90.00
#
_symmetry.space_group_name_H-M   'P 1'
#
loop_
_entity.id
_entity.type
_entity.pdbx_description
1 polymer ?
#
loop_
_entity_poly.entity_id
_entity_poly.type
_entity_poly.pdbx_seq_one_letter_code
_entity_poly.pdbx_strand_id
1 'polypeptide(L)'
;MFMAEAESNQGIKRKGPCNANSPANHTESPNKFGYQLLSLGEWLAGSAEQQSAAAGPSPLPMVDLRTQSEYSTHCLLSTQVPIVNLPLSSLLSGERSCELPPRHVEFAILVPRDYISSFIASSEATSCDECIIHQLFFATKSKSTAQTRKPWLVRQILLESGEDFWMDAERLQLLVEETTAKHDEDDAESSECSTLFCKLPRLWKPDPLVCSDVLPMLKETIQQHMLTLNQQIDRTRVTGIVLDLGSGAGRDICFLAEELKDWHQSTFHQKMTSSTTDGDTLSANTQCPIQFVGIDNHKGSAKRCLPLWKYRGVQDITSSVSLNLEKLNEVADYFSSTIPFFSSTDAASDTFLCIYAIRYLNRKLLALLAHSSYKSTRQINEDTASQQQHFISTNHTSIRLPKGTIIAISHFCKPSSSTIWEFDHPKESQVLSRWELRDLFCSVCWEIVKDEICLDGDHGRSLIQFVAVKIV
;
A
#
# COMPACT_ATOMS: atom_id res chain seq x y z
N MET A 1 24.65 -47.02 -38.74
CA MET A 1 25.76 -47.93 -38.39
C MET A 1 25.91 -47.86 -36.88
N PHE A 2 25.40 -48.91 -36.21
CA PHE A 2 25.64 -49.41 -34.83
C PHE A 2 25.60 -48.41 -33.66
N MET A 3 24.94 -48.64 -32.51
CA MET A 3 24.19 -49.79 -31.97
C MET A 3 23.35 -49.29 -30.79
N ALA A 4 22.24 -49.96 -30.56
CA ALA A 4 21.45 -49.92 -29.33
C ALA A 4 22.01 -50.96 -28.35
N GLU A 5 21.95 -50.69 -27.05
CA GLU A 5 21.98 -51.72 -26.02
C GLU A 5 20.84 -51.48 -25.02
N ALA A 6 20.03 -52.53 -24.88
CA ALA A 6 18.99 -52.70 -23.89
C ALA A 6 19.55 -53.63 -22.82
N GLU A 7 19.44 -53.26 -21.55
CA GLU A 7 19.66 -54.18 -20.44
C GLU A 7 18.37 -54.34 -19.64
N SER A 8 17.95 -55.61 -19.58
CA SER A 8 16.84 -56.09 -18.76
C SER A 8 17.31 -56.32 -17.33
N ASN A 9 16.55 -55.86 -16.34
CA ASN A 9 16.72 -56.31 -14.96
C ASN A 9 15.38 -56.81 -14.40
N GLN A 10 15.26 -58.14 -14.34
CA GLN A 10 14.21 -58.83 -13.59
C GLN A 10 14.60 -58.88 -12.12
N GLY A 11 13.91 -58.09 -11.30
CA GLY A 11 14.04 -58.06 -9.83
C GLY A 11 12.90 -58.80 -9.14
N ILE A 12 13.27 -59.81 -8.38
CA ILE A 12 12.44 -60.78 -7.64
C ILE A 12 11.58 -60.10 -6.55
N LYS A 13 10.25 -60.32 -6.59
CA LYS A 13 9.32 -59.94 -5.50
C LYS A 13 9.44 -60.91 -4.32
N ARG A 14 9.92 -60.43 -3.17
CA ARG A 14 9.75 -61.08 -1.85
C ARG A 14 8.60 -60.41 -1.10
N LYS A 15 7.55 -61.17 -0.77
CA LYS A 15 6.49 -60.78 0.17
C LYS A 15 7.02 -60.91 1.60
N GLY A 16 7.11 -59.79 2.32
CA GLY A 16 7.30 -59.75 3.77
C GLY A 16 5.96 -59.60 4.50
N PRO A 17 5.87 -60.01 5.78
CA PRO A 17 4.62 -60.05 6.53
C PRO A 17 4.17 -58.65 6.98
N CYS A 18 2.84 -58.47 6.97
CA CYS A 18 2.15 -57.25 7.35
C CYS A 18 2.18 -57.08 8.88
N ASN A 19 2.83 -56.01 9.36
CA ASN A 19 2.61 -55.50 10.71
C ASN A 19 1.49 -54.47 10.68
N ALA A 20 0.43 -54.73 11.45
CA ALA A 20 -0.66 -53.82 11.70
C ALA A 20 -0.32 -52.88 12.87
N ASN A 21 -0.92 -51.69 12.86
CA ASN A 21 -0.82 -50.58 13.83
C ASN A 21 0.24 -49.51 13.54
N SER A 22 0.02 -48.75 12.47
CA SER A 22 0.38 -47.33 12.41
C SER A 22 -0.91 -46.51 12.24
N PRO A 23 -1.08 -45.37 12.93
CA PRO A 23 -2.19 -44.47 12.65
C PRO A 23 -2.08 -44.05 11.18
N ALA A 24 -3.15 -44.22 10.42
CA ALA A 24 -3.17 -43.91 9.01
C ALA A 24 -2.93 -42.40 8.84
N ASN A 25 -1.74 -42.03 8.37
CA ASN A 25 -1.52 -40.74 7.75
C ASN A 25 -2.40 -40.71 6.50
N HIS A 26 -3.59 -40.14 6.63
CA HIS A 26 -4.42 -39.78 5.50
C HIS A 26 -3.65 -38.72 4.71
N THR A 27 -2.92 -39.15 3.68
CA THR A 27 -2.49 -38.25 2.61
C THR A 27 -3.75 -37.83 1.87
N GLU A 28 -4.42 -36.80 2.38
CA GLU A 28 -5.56 -36.19 1.73
C GLU A 28 -5.12 -35.75 0.33
N SER A 29 -5.84 -36.22 -0.68
CA SER A 29 -5.64 -35.70 -2.03
C SER A 29 -5.83 -34.18 -2.00
N PRO A 30 -4.90 -33.39 -2.54
CA PRO A 30 -5.00 -31.94 -2.48
C PRO A 30 -6.33 -31.51 -3.09
N ASN A 31 -7.09 -30.66 -2.39
CA ASN A 31 -8.36 -30.19 -2.91
C ASN A 31 -8.15 -29.47 -4.25
N LYS A 32 -9.21 -29.39 -5.06
CA LYS A 32 -9.17 -28.80 -6.41
C LYS A 32 -8.68 -27.34 -6.46
N PHE A 33 -8.65 -26.65 -5.31
CA PHE A 33 -8.23 -25.26 -5.19
C PHE A 33 -6.81 -25.10 -4.64
N GLY A 34 -6.17 -26.17 -4.15
CA GLY A 34 -4.82 -26.18 -3.63
C GLY A 34 -4.62 -25.44 -2.29
N TYR A 35 -5.64 -25.35 -1.44
CA TYR A 35 -5.51 -24.86 -0.06
C TYR A 35 -5.47 -26.00 0.96
N GLN A 36 -5.02 -25.73 2.19
CA GLN A 36 -5.08 -26.66 3.32
C GLN A 36 -6.14 -26.19 4.33
N LEU A 37 -6.94 -27.11 4.87
CA LEU A 37 -7.78 -26.85 6.04
C LEU A 37 -6.93 -27.08 7.29
N LEU A 38 -6.81 -26.08 8.16
CA LEU A 38 -5.97 -26.14 9.35
C LEU A 38 -6.77 -25.76 10.59
N SER A 39 -6.46 -26.40 11.72
CA SER A 39 -6.79 -25.87 13.05
C SER A 39 -5.98 -24.60 13.36
N LEU A 40 -6.40 -23.86 14.37
CA LEU A 40 -5.71 -22.64 14.78
C LEU A 40 -4.28 -22.92 15.26
N GLY A 41 -4.08 -24.03 15.98
CA GLY A 41 -2.76 -24.49 16.42
C GLY A 41 -1.84 -24.87 15.26
N GLU A 42 -2.36 -25.59 14.25
CA GLU A 42 -1.58 -25.95 13.05
C GLU A 42 -1.21 -24.73 12.20
N TRP A 43 -2.13 -23.76 12.07
CA TRP A 43 -1.83 -22.51 11.38
C TRP A 43 -0.68 -21.77 12.06
N LEU A 44 -0.72 -21.62 13.40
CA LEU A 44 0.31 -20.90 14.14
C LEU A 44 1.65 -21.64 14.18
N ALA A 45 1.63 -22.98 14.28
CA ALA A 45 2.84 -23.81 14.27
C ALA A 45 3.49 -23.94 12.88
N GLY A 46 2.73 -23.65 11.82
CA GLY A 46 3.13 -23.87 10.44
C GLY A 46 2.96 -25.33 10.00
N SER A 47 2.51 -25.55 8.76
CA SER A 47 2.16 -26.88 8.23
C SER A 47 3.37 -27.83 8.17
N ALA A 48 3.18 -29.08 8.60
CA ALA A 48 4.24 -30.11 8.63
C ALA A 48 4.84 -30.40 7.23
N GLU A 49 4.08 -30.25 6.15
CA GLU A 49 4.56 -30.46 4.78
C GLU A 49 5.55 -29.39 4.31
N GLN A 50 5.52 -28.19 4.92
CA GLN A 50 6.39 -27.07 4.57
C GLN A 50 7.72 -27.07 5.35
N GLN A 51 7.92 -28.02 6.27
CA GLN A 51 9.13 -28.11 7.11
C GLN A 51 10.39 -28.60 6.37
N SER A 52 10.27 -29.01 5.09
CA SER A 52 11.40 -29.53 4.31
C SER A 52 12.24 -28.45 3.57
N ALA A 53 11.78 -27.20 3.54
CA ALA A 53 12.55 -26.07 3.02
C ALA A 53 13.28 -25.37 4.18
N ALA A 54 14.54 -24.99 3.99
CA ALA A 54 15.48 -24.51 5.03
C ALA A 54 15.08 -23.24 5.82
N ALA A 55 13.89 -22.68 5.59
CA ALA A 55 13.26 -21.68 6.44
C ALA A 55 11.95 -22.31 6.94
N GLY A 56 11.84 -22.57 8.24
CA GLY A 56 10.65 -23.19 8.84
C GLY A 56 9.36 -22.45 8.45
N PRO A 57 8.21 -23.13 8.43
CA PRO A 57 6.96 -22.55 7.95
C PRO A 57 6.52 -21.40 8.85
N SER A 58 6.53 -20.18 8.32
CA SER A 58 5.94 -19.03 9.01
C SER A 58 4.42 -19.02 8.80
N PRO A 59 3.62 -18.76 9.84
CA PRO A 59 2.17 -18.57 9.68
C PRO A 59 1.88 -17.50 8.61
N LEU A 60 0.92 -17.78 7.73
CA LEU A 60 0.54 -16.82 6.69
C LEU A 60 -0.36 -15.71 7.27
N PRO A 61 -0.21 -14.45 6.80
CA PRO A 61 -1.14 -13.36 7.10
C PRO A 61 -2.59 -13.81 6.95
N MET A 62 -3.46 -13.46 7.89
CA MET A 62 -4.85 -13.95 7.90
C MET A 62 -5.85 -12.83 7.62
N VAL A 63 -6.79 -13.12 6.73
CA VAL A 63 -8.02 -12.33 6.55
C VAL A 63 -9.12 -12.96 7.41
N ASP A 64 -9.60 -12.22 8.39
CA ASP A 64 -10.77 -12.60 9.17
C ASP A 64 -12.02 -12.08 8.47
N LEU A 65 -12.87 -13.01 7.98
CA LEU A 65 -14.06 -12.69 7.19
C LEU A 65 -15.32 -12.44 8.03
N ARG A 66 -15.23 -12.56 9.36
CA ARG A 66 -16.35 -12.32 10.27
C ARG A 66 -16.82 -10.87 10.20
N THR A 67 -18.06 -10.64 10.60
CA THR A 67 -18.60 -9.28 10.73
C THR A 67 -17.81 -8.47 11.77
N GLN A 68 -17.91 -7.15 11.69
CA GLN A 68 -17.26 -6.28 12.66
C GLN A 68 -17.73 -6.56 14.10
N SER A 69 -19.01 -6.87 14.29
CA SER A 69 -19.57 -7.19 15.62
C SER A 69 -18.97 -8.48 16.20
N GLU A 70 -18.91 -9.55 15.39
CA GLU A 70 -18.28 -10.82 15.79
C GLU A 70 -16.79 -10.65 16.09
N TYR A 71 -16.08 -9.87 15.25
CA TYR A 71 -14.68 -9.58 15.45
C TYR A 71 -14.43 -8.76 16.72
N SER A 72 -15.25 -7.74 17.01
CA SER A 72 -15.14 -6.96 18.25
C SER A 72 -15.39 -7.81 19.49
N THR A 73 -16.29 -8.80 19.42
CA THR A 73 -16.57 -9.72 20.53
C THR A 73 -15.39 -10.66 20.82
N HIS A 74 -14.74 -11.18 19.76
CA HIS A 74 -13.59 -12.08 19.89
C HIS A 74 -12.48 -11.64 18.94
N CYS A 75 -11.70 -10.65 19.38
CA CYS A 75 -10.63 -10.05 18.58
C CYS A 75 -9.40 -10.96 18.58
N LEU A 76 -9.07 -11.52 17.41
CA LEU A 76 -7.86 -12.30 17.22
C LEU A 76 -6.70 -11.36 16.88
N LEU A 77 -5.71 -11.24 17.78
CA LEU A 77 -4.45 -10.54 17.52
C LEU A 77 -3.27 -11.50 17.66
N SER A 78 -2.28 -11.33 16.79
CA SER A 78 -1.00 -12.02 16.89
C SER A 78 0.14 -11.05 16.71
N THR A 79 1.17 -11.18 17.53
CA THR A 79 2.41 -10.42 17.42
C THR A 79 3.32 -10.96 16.31
N GLN A 80 3.08 -12.20 15.86
CA GLN A 80 3.92 -12.90 14.89
C GLN A 80 3.43 -12.70 13.46
N VAL A 81 2.11 -12.63 13.27
CA VAL A 81 1.49 -12.61 11.94
C VAL A 81 0.32 -11.63 11.93
N PRO A 82 0.20 -10.77 10.89
CA PRO A 82 -0.92 -9.83 10.82
C PRO A 82 -2.23 -10.58 10.60
N ILE A 83 -3.20 -10.29 11.46
CA ILE A 83 -4.61 -10.69 11.32
C ILE A 83 -5.39 -9.41 11.03
N VAL A 84 -6.15 -9.39 9.93
CA VAL A 84 -6.93 -8.23 9.53
C VAL A 84 -8.38 -8.63 9.31
N ASN A 85 -9.30 -8.01 10.06
CA ASN A 85 -10.73 -8.17 9.83
C ASN A 85 -11.17 -7.42 8.57
N LEU A 86 -11.61 -8.19 7.58
CA LEU A 86 -12.23 -7.72 6.35
C LEU A 86 -13.56 -8.47 6.20
N PRO A 87 -14.66 -7.93 6.76
CA PRO A 87 -15.95 -8.60 6.73
C PRO A 87 -16.32 -9.02 5.31
N LEU A 88 -16.81 -10.26 5.17
CA LEU A 88 -17.14 -10.82 3.86
C LEU A 88 -18.10 -9.92 3.07
N SER A 89 -19.08 -9.31 3.75
CA SER A 89 -20.02 -8.35 3.16
C SER A 89 -19.32 -7.12 2.54
N SER A 90 -18.33 -6.54 3.23
CA SER A 90 -17.53 -5.41 2.74
C SER A 90 -16.60 -5.79 1.58
N LEU A 91 -16.15 -7.05 1.52
CA LEU A 91 -15.38 -7.55 0.38
C LEU A 91 -16.27 -7.78 -0.86
N LEU A 92 -17.48 -8.31 -0.65
CA LEU A 92 -18.45 -8.57 -1.71
C LEU A 92 -19.02 -7.29 -2.32
N SER A 93 -19.21 -6.24 -1.52
CA SER A 93 -19.56 -4.91 -2.03
C SER A 93 -18.40 -4.23 -2.78
N GLY A 94 -17.17 -4.70 -2.56
CA GLY A 94 -15.94 -4.17 -3.14
C GLY A 94 -15.33 -3.00 -2.35
N GLU A 95 -15.99 -2.50 -1.30
CA GLU A 95 -15.55 -1.34 -0.51
C GLU A 95 -14.16 -1.54 0.09
N ARG A 96 -13.89 -2.72 0.66
CA ARG A 96 -12.61 -3.04 1.31
C ARG A 96 -11.73 -3.99 0.51
N SER A 97 -12.06 -4.20 -0.78
CA SER A 97 -11.30 -5.11 -1.65
C SER A 97 -9.84 -4.66 -1.88
N CYS A 98 -9.57 -3.36 -1.75
CA CYS A 98 -8.24 -2.78 -1.81
C CYS A 98 -7.39 -3.06 -0.55
N GLU A 99 -7.92 -3.67 0.50
CA GLU A 99 -7.14 -4.11 1.67
C GLU A 99 -6.63 -5.55 1.55
N LEU A 100 -7.14 -6.32 0.58
CA LEU A 100 -6.65 -7.68 0.33
C LEU A 100 -5.19 -7.68 -0.14
N PRO A 101 -4.41 -8.73 0.16
CA PRO A 101 -3.08 -8.89 -0.41
C PRO A 101 -3.09 -8.82 -1.94
N PRO A 102 -1.98 -8.39 -2.57
CA PRO A 102 -1.77 -8.62 -3.99
C PRO A 102 -2.01 -10.09 -4.35
N ARG A 103 -2.53 -10.36 -5.55
CA ARG A 103 -2.96 -11.72 -5.97
C ARG A 103 -1.84 -12.76 -6.02
N HIS A 104 -0.58 -12.34 -5.99
CA HIS A 104 0.58 -13.24 -5.94
C HIS A 104 1.06 -13.52 -4.51
N VAL A 105 0.54 -12.81 -3.50
CA VAL A 105 0.92 -12.98 -2.09
C VAL A 105 0.03 -14.06 -1.47
N GLU A 106 0.66 -15.01 -0.80
CA GLU A 106 -0.01 -16.08 -0.08
C GLU A 106 -0.59 -15.57 1.24
N PHE A 107 -1.81 -16.01 1.57
CA PHE A 107 -2.46 -15.67 2.82
C PHE A 107 -3.45 -16.76 3.27
N ALA A 108 -3.88 -16.66 4.53
CA ALA A 108 -4.90 -17.49 5.14
C ALA A 108 -6.25 -16.75 5.23
N ILE A 109 -7.36 -17.49 5.30
CA ILE A 109 -8.68 -16.91 5.62
C ILE A 109 -9.32 -17.66 6.80
N LEU A 110 -10.01 -16.91 7.67
CA LEU A 110 -10.93 -17.47 8.66
C LEU A 110 -12.35 -17.41 8.10
N VAL A 111 -12.97 -18.58 7.92
CA VAL A 111 -14.34 -18.72 7.43
C VAL A 111 -15.32 -18.62 8.60
N PRO A 112 -16.28 -17.68 8.58
CA PRO A 112 -17.24 -17.51 9.66
C PRO A 112 -18.18 -18.71 9.77
N ARG A 113 -18.67 -18.99 10.98
CA ARG A 113 -19.52 -20.13 11.29
C ARG A 113 -20.66 -20.34 10.30
N ASP A 114 -21.38 -19.28 9.95
CA ASP A 114 -22.55 -19.32 9.07
C ASP A 114 -22.25 -19.77 7.63
N TYR A 115 -20.99 -19.71 7.21
CA TYR A 115 -20.57 -20.09 5.86
C TYR A 115 -19.93 -21.47 5.79
N ILE A 116 -19.59 -22.12 6.93
CA ILE A 116 -18.84 -23.38 6.98
C ILE A 116 -19.53 -24.48 6.18
N SER A 117 -20.82 -24.73 6.40
CA SER A 117 -21.55 -25.80 5.71
C SER A 117 -21.53 -25.63 4.19
N SER A 118 -21.75 -24.40 3.71
CA SER A 118 -21.70 -24.08 2.28
C SER A 118 -20.29 -24.20 1.71
N PHE A 119 -19.27 -23.87 2.51
CA PHE A 119 -17.87 -23.91 2.15
C PHE A 119 -17.35 -25.35 2.02
N ILE A 120 -17.72 -26.24 2.94
CA ILE A 120 -17.33 -27.65 2.89
C ILE A 120 -18.04 -28.32 1.71
N ALA A 121 -19.36 -28.14 1.57
CA ALA A 121 -20.13 -28.77 0.50
C ALA A 121 -19.61 -28.42 -0.92
N SER A 122 -19.23 -27.16 -1.17
CA SER A 122 -18.70 -26.72 -2.46
C SER A 122 -17.30 -27.25 -2.77
N SER A 123 -16.53 -27.62 -1.74
CA SER A 123 -15.19 -28.18 -1.91
C SER A 123 -15.24 -29.59 -2.49
N GLU A 124 -16.28 -30.35 -2.14
CA GLU A 124 -16.54 -31.72 -2.62
C GLU A 124 -17.29 -31.75 -3.94
N ALA A 125 -18.19 -30.77 -4.18
CA ALA A 125 -18.98 -30.70 -5.40
C ALA A 125 -18.11 -30.45 -6.65
N THR A 126 -18.54 -30.94 -7.81
CA THR A 126 -17.88 -30.65 -9.10
C THR A 126 -18.10 -29.21 -9.56
N SER A 127 -19.16 -28.53 -9.11
CA SER A 127 -19.45 -27.12 -9.41
C SER A 127 -19.03 -26.19 -8.28
N CYS A 128 -18.31 -25.11 -8.61
CA CYS A 128 -17.82 -24.08 -7.67
C CYS A 128 -18.87 -22.98 -7.38
N ASP A 129 -20.07 -23.11 -7.95
CA ASP A 129 -21.00 -21.98 -8.08
C ASP A 129 -21.89 -21.74 -6.86
N GLU A 130 -21.81 -22.57 -5.82
CA GLU A 130 -22.71 -22.45 -4.66
C GLU A 130 -22.10 -21.65 -3.50
N CYS A 131 -20.78 -21.74 -3.25
CA CYS A 131 -20.15 -21.03 -2.15
C CYS A 131 -19.61 -19.66 -2.56
N ILE A 132 -20.13 -18.61 -1.92
CA ILE A 132 -19.75 -17.22 -2.20
C ILE A 132 -18.27 -16.92 -1.88
N ILE A 133 -17.69 -17.59 -0.87
CA ILE A 133 -16.27 -17.45 -0.52
C ILE A 133 -15.41 -18.05 -1.64
N HIS A 134 -15.78 -19.23 -2.19
CA HIS A 134 -15.04 -19.79 -3.31
C HIS A 134 -15.12 -18.94 -4.56
N GLN A 135 -16.30 -18.39 -4.85
CA GLN A 135 -16.50 -17.47 -5.95
C GLN A 135 -15.66 -16.19 -5.79
N LEU A 136 -15.52 -15.69 -4.56
CA LEU A 136 -14.72 -14.51 -4.28
C LEU A 136 -13.24 -14.82 -4.52
N PHE A 137 -12.66 -15.81 -3.82
CA PHE A 137 -11.21 -15.99 -3.78
C PHE A 137 -10.65 -16.84 -4.93
N PHE A 138 -11.36 -17.89 -5.36
CA PHE A 138 -10.82 -18.91 -6.27
C PHE A 138 -11.35 -18.81 -7.70
N ALA A 139 -12.39 -18.02 -7.97
CA ALA A 139 -12.91 -17.94 -9.34
C ALA A 139 -11.89 -17.29 -10.30
N THR A 140 -11.63 -17.97 -11.42
CA THR A 140 -10.69 -17.57 -12.48
C THR A 140 -11.33 -16.68 -13.55
N LYS A 141 -12.64 -16.42 -13.45
CA LYS A 141 -13.38 -15.51 -14.33
C LYS A 141 -14.18 -14.51 -13.51
N SER A 142 -14.20 -13.27 -13.96
CA SER A 142 -15.07 -12.24 -13.41
C SER A 142 -16.53 -12.53 -13.78
N LYS A 143 -17.45 -12.49 -12.81
CA LYS A 143 -18.90 -12.59 -13.09
C LYS A 143 -19.41 -11.40 -13.90
N SER A 144 -18.87 -10.20 -13.66
CA SER A 144 -19.37 -8.98 -14.29
C SER A 144 -18.83 -8.76 -15.71
N THR A 145 -17.58 -9.16 -15.97
CA THR A 145 -16.91 -8.89 -17.26
C THR A 145 -16.61 -10.14 -18.08
N ALA A 146 -16.83 -11.34 -17.52
CA ALA A 146 -16.40 -12.63 -18.08
C ALA A 146 -14.88 -12.75 -18.36
N GLN A 147 -14.10 -11.73 -18.02
CA GLN A 147 -12.65 -11.71 -18.23
C GLN A 147 -11.96 -12.69 -17.29
N THR A 148 -10.93 -13.36 -17.81
CA THR A 148 -10.04 -14.20 -17.01
C THR A 148 -9.31 -13.34 -15.98
N ARG A 149 -9.25 -13.82 -14.75
CA ARG A 149 -8.53 -13.17 -13.64
C ARG A 149 -7.68 -14.21 -12.92
N LYS A 150 -6.52 -13.80 -12.42
CA LYS A 150 -5.73 -14.60 -11.49
C LYS A 150 -6.53 -14.71 -10.17
N PRO A 151 -6.79 -15.90 -9.62
CA PRO A 151 -7.41 -16.02 -8.31
C PRO A 151 -6.52 -15.41 -7.23
N TRP A 152 -7.07 -15.16 -6.06
CA TRP A 152 -6.26 -14.85 -4.89
C TRP A 152 -5.54 -16.11 -4.41
N LEU A 153 -4.33 -15.96 -3.89
CA LEU A 153 -3.48 -17.09 -3.51
C LEU A 153 -3.75 -17.50 -2.05
N VAL A 154 -4.98 -17.91 -1.76
CA VAL A 154 -5.36 -18.43 -0.44
C VAL A 154 -4.81 -19.85 -0.30
N ARG A 155 -3.90 -20.06 0.65
CA ARG A 155 -3.24 -21.36 0.86
C ARG A 155 -3.71 -22.10 2.10
N GLN A 156 -4.23 -21.37 3.08
CA GLN A 156 -4.62 -21.91 4.37
C GLN A 156 -6.01 -21.40 4.71
N ILE A 157 -6.84 -22.27 5.26
CA ILE A 157 -8.22 -21.96 5.62
C ILE A 157 -8.49 -22.50 7.02
N LEU A 158 -8.97 -21.60 7.86
CA LEU A 158 -9.43 -21.93 9.20
C LEU A 158 -10.96 -21.85 9.21
N LEU A 159 -11.60 -22.78 9.91
CA LEU A 159 -13.04 -22.80 10.09
C LEU A 159 -13.35 -22.43 11.54
N GLU A 160 -14.27 -21.51 11.75
CA GLU A 160 -14.75 -21.13 13.09
C GLU A 160 -15.69 -22.22 13.67
N SER A 161 -15.15 -23.42 13.92
CA SER A 161 -15.90 -24.66 14.11
C SER A 161 -16.53 -24.85 15.51
N GLY A 162 -17.00 -23.79 16.16
CA GLY A 162 -17.62 -23.85 17.49
C GLY A 162 -16.71 -23.37 18.61
N GLU A 163 -16.97 -23.84 19.84
CA GLU A 163 -16.26 -23.44 21.06
C GLU A 163 -14.79 -23.89 21.05
N ASP A 164 -14.48 -25.06 20.47
CA ASP A 164 -13.12 -25.60 20.45
C ASP A 164 -12.12 -24.64 19.77
N PHE A 165 -12.55 -23.93 18.72
CA PHE A 165 -11.73 -22.91 18.05
C PHE A 165 -11.37 -21.75 19.00
N TRP A 166 -12.33 -21.31 19.81
CA TRP A 166 -12.16 -20.19 20.73
C TRP A 166 -11.35 -20.59 21.98
N MET A 167 -11.54 -21.81 22.47
CA MET A 167 -10.68 -22.40 23.51
C MET A 167 -9.22 -22.48 23.05
N ASP A 168 -9.00 -22.86 21.79
CA ASP A 168 -7.65 -22.84 21.21
C ASP A 168 -7.09 -21.42 21.09
N ALA A 169 -7.90 -20.45 20.67
CA ALA A 169 -7.47 -19.05 20.58
C ALA A 169 -7.06 -18.48 21.95
N GLU A 170 -7.82 -18.79 23.00
CA GLU A 170 -7.50 -18.43 24.38
C GLU A 170 -6.20 -19.10 24.84
N ARG A 171 -6.08 -20.41 24.64
CA ARG A 171 -4.88 -21.19 24.99
C ARG A 171 -3.61 -20.69 24.29
N LEU A 172 -3.75 -20.24 23.04
CA LEU A 172 -2.67 -19.67 22.24
C LEU A 172 -2.43 -18.18 22.50
N GLN A 173 -3.17 -17.56 23.43
CA GLN A 173 -3.08 -16.14 23.77
C GLN A 173 -3.30 -15.22 22.56
N LEU A 174 -4.19 -15.63 21.66
CA LEU A 174 -4.56 -14.86 20.47
C LEU A 174 -5.78 -13.96 20.73
N LEU A 175 -6.53 -14.23 21.80
CA LEU A 175 -7.64 -13.38 22.21
C LEU A 175 -7.13 -12.18 22.98
N VAL A 176 -7.53 -11.00 22.53
CA VAL A 176 -7.40 -9.79 23.34
C VAL A 176 -8.66 -9.68 24.18
N GLU A 177 -8.50 -9.88 25.49
CA GLU A 177 -9.52 -9.46 26.44
C GLU A 177 -9.80 -7.99 26.15
N GLU A 178 -11.08 -7.66 26.02
CA GLU A 178 -11.57 -6.30 25.82
C GLU A 178 -11.31 -5.49 27.10
N THR A 179 -10.03 -5.28 27.43
CA THR A 179 -9.62 -4.45 28.54
C THR A 179 -9.97 -3.02 28.13
N THR A 180 -11.09 -2.53 28.69
CA THR A 180 -11.44 -1.11 28.89
C THR A 180 -12.23 -0.35 27.82
N ALA A 181 -12.79 -0.99 26.79
CA ALA A 181 -13.66 -0.30 25.83
C ALA A 181 -15.17 -0.62 25.97
N LYS A 182 -15.60 -1.22 27.09
CA LYS A 182 -17.00 -1.12 27.51
C LYS A 182 -17.29 0.31 27.97
N HIS A 183 -17.30 1.22 27.00
CA HIS A 183 -18.00 2.48 27.13
C HIS A 183 -19.48 2.14 27.23
N ASP A 184 -20.07 2.50 28.36
CA ASP A 184 -21.52 2.55 28.54
C ASP A 184 -22.13 3.29 27.34
N GLU A 185 -22.81 2.56 26.45
CA GLU A 185 -23.51 3.12 25.28
C GLU A 185 -24.62 4.12 25.68
N ASP A 186 -24.90 4.26 26.98
CA ASP A 186 -25.96 5.11 27.51
C ASP A 186 -25.55 6.57 27.84
N ASP A 187 -24.25 6.94 27.76
CA ASP A 187 -23.77 8.34 27.98
C ASP A 187 -23.11 8.96 26.71
N ALA A 188 -23.79 8.78 25.57
CA ALA A 188 -23.32 9.02 24.20
C ALA A 188 -22.96 10.48 23.77
N GLU A 189 -22.82 11.45 24.68
CA GLU A 189 -22.60 12.86 24.26
C GLU A 189 -21.43 13.61 24.92
N SER A 190 -20.69 13.06 25.90
CA SER A 190 -19.71 13.89 26.62
C SER A 190 -18.33 13.30 26.90
N SER A 191 -18.10 12.01 26.65
CA SER A 191 -16.75 11.45 26.80
C SER A 191 -16.02 11.46 25.47
N GLU A 192 -15.51 12.64 25.09
CA GLU A 192 -14.40 12.76 24.13
C GLU A 192 -13.12 12.19 24.77
N CYS A 193 -13.14 10.91 25.17
CA CYS A 193 -11.93 10.20 25.52
C CYS A 193 -11.12 10.11 24.23
N SER A 194 -10.11 10.97 24.13
CA SER A 194 -9.30 11.17 22.92
C SER A 194 -8.66 9.84 22.53
N THR A 195 -9.29 9.11 21.62
CA THR A 195 -8.75 7.87 21.11
C THR A 195 -7.52 8.23 20.30
N LEU A 196 -6.35 7.94 20.87
CA LEU A 196 -5.09 8.02 20.15
C LEU A 196 -5.24 7.20 18.87
N PHE A 197 -4.87 7.80 17.75
CA PHE A 197 -4.85 7.12 16.47
C PHE A 197 -3.86 5.96 16.54
N CYS A 198 -4.34 4.77 16.21
CA CYS A 198 -3.53 3.59 16.09
C CYS A 198 -3.62 3.08 14.66
N LYS A 199 -2.47 2.90 14.00
CA LYS A 199 -2.43 2.30 12.67
C LYS A 199 -2.86 0.84 12.73
N LEU A 200 -3.68 0.43 11.78
CA LEU A 200 -4.17 -0.95 11.70
C LEU A 200 -3.13 -1.88 11.03
N PRO A 201 -3.12 -3.18 11.31
CA PRO A 201 -2.30 -4.15 10.57
C PRO A 201 -2.66 -4.12 9.06
N ARG A 202 -1.68 -4.41 8.19
CA ARG A 202 -1.84 -4.37 6.73
C ARG A 202 -1.52 -5.72 6.11
N LEU A 203 -2.29 -6.07 5.08
CA LEU A 203 -2.05 -7.25 4.24
C LEU A 203 -1.36 -6.91 2.90
N TRP A 204 -1.02 -5.65 2.72
CA TRP A 204 -0.26 -5.14 1.59
C TRP A 204 0.96 -4.39 2.10
N LYS A 205 1.97 -4.29 1.24
CA LYS A 205 3.15 -3.46 1.47
C LYS A 205 3.06 -2.24 0.53
N PRO A 206 3.47 -1.05 0.99
CA PRO A 206 3.63 0.10 0.09
C PRO A 206 4.77 -0.17 -0.91
N ASP A 207 4.88 0.66 -1.94
CA ASP A 207 6.05 0.63 -2.81
C ASP A 207 7.33 0.91 -1.99
N PRO A 208 8.46 0.21 -2.25
CA PRO A 208 9.66 0.38 -1.45
C PRO A 208 10.22 1.82 -1.46
N LEU A 209 10.02 2.59 -2.53
CA LEU A 209 10.40 4.01 -2.58
C LEU A 209 9.61 4.84 -1.54
N VAL A 210 8.32 4.52 -1.38
CA VAL A 210 7.42 5.24 -0.47
C VAL A 210 7.83 5.00 0.98
N CYS A 211 8.08 3.76 1.38
CA CYS A 211 8.43 3.45 2.76
C CYS A 211 9.89 3.77 3.12
N SER A 212 10.82 3.58 2.18
CA SER A 212 12.26 3.65 2.48
C SER A 212 12.84 5.05 2.27
N ASP A 213 12.23 5.87 1.41
CA ASP A 213 12.79 7.17 1.04
C ASP A 213 11.78 8.31 1.32
N VAL A 214 10.58 8.23 0.74
CA VAL A 214 9.58 9.32 0.87
C VAL A 214 9.15 9.54 2.32
N LEU A 215 8.78 8.47 3.04
CA LEU A 215 8.33 8.59 4.44
C LEU A 215 9.41 9.17 5.36
N PRO A 216 10.68 8.69 5.36
CA PRO A 216 11.75 9.32 6.13
C PRO A 216 11.98 10.79 5.80
N MET A 217 12.03 11.15 4.51
CA MET A 217 12.23 12.54 4.08
C MET A 217 11.09 13.45 4.53
N LEU A 218 9.84 12.98 4.48
CA LEU A 218 8.69 13.71 4.99
C LEU A 218 8.85 13.96 6.50
N LYS A 219 9.17 12.93 7.29
CA LYS A 219 9.39 13.05 8.75
C LYS A 219 10.48 14.07 9.07
N GLU A 220 11.61 13.99 8.38
CA GLU A 220 12.72 14.93 8.55
C GLU A 220 12.30 16.36 8.20
N THR A 221 11.64 16.56 7.06
CA THR A 221 11.14 17.86 6.62
C THR A 221 10.19 18.47 7.66
N ILE A 222 9.20 17.70 8.12
CA ILE A 222 8.25 18.16 9.14
C ILE A 222 8.97 18.51 10.44
N GLN A 223 9.93 17.69 10.88
CA GLN A 223 10.69 17.93 12.09
C GLN A 223 11.52 19.21 11.99
N GLN A 224 12.20 19.45 10.87
CA GLN A 224 12.96 20.68 10.62
C GLN A 224 12.05 21.91 10.64
N HIS A 225 10.90 21.84 9.97
CA HIS A 225 9.90 22.93 9.99
C HIS A 225 9.39 23.21 11.41
N MET A 226 9.09 22.17 12.20
CA MET A 226 8.67 22.34 13.59
C MET A 226 9.75 22.99 14.46
N LEU A 227 11.03 22.73 14.21
CA LEU A 227 12.13 23.37 14.93
C LEU A 227 12.23 24.86 14.60
N THR A 228 12.07 25.22 13.32
CA THR A 228 12.07 26.63 12.88
C THR A 228 10.89 27.41 13.47
N LEU A 229 9.68 26.83 13.47
CA LEU A 229 8.49 27.49 14.00
C LEU A 229 8.53 27.69 15.52
N ASN A 230 9.15 26.78 16.28
CA ASN A 230 9.29 26.97 17.74
C ASN A 230 10.12 28.20 18.11
N GLN A 231 10.88 28.77 17.16
CA GLN A 231 11.64 30.00 17.36
C GLN A 231 10.81 31.26 17.04
N GLN A 232 9.66 31.12 16.39
CA GLN A 232 8.80 32.23 15.99
C GLN A 232 7.56 32.32 16.90
N ILE A 233 7.22 33.55 17.32
CA ILE A 233 6.11 33.84 18.25
C ILE A 233 4.75 33.54 17.59
N ASP A 234 4.67 33.61 16.27
CA ASP A 234 3.46 33.35 15.51
C ASP A 234 3.41 31.88 15.06
N ARG A 235 2.82 31.02 15.88
CA ARG A 235 2.68 29.56 15.66
C ARG A 235 1.64 29.24 14.57
N THR A 236 1.71 29.91 13.43
CA THR A 236 0.86 29.56 12.30
C THR A 236 1.30 28.20 11.75
N ARG A 237 0.30 27.38 11.43
CA ARG A 237 0.43 25.94 11.23
C ARG A 237 1.41 25.63 10.09
N VAL A 238 2.36 24.71 10.29
CA VAL A 238 2.99 24.01 9.15
C VAL A 238 1.86 23.50 8.28
N THR A 239 1.94 23.68 6.97
CA THR A 239 1.01 23.01 6.05
C THR A 239 1.85 22.18 5.08
N GLY A 240 1.63 20.88 5.05
CA GLY A 240 2.28 19.99 4.08
C GLY A 240 1.25 19.53 3.06
N ILE A 241 1.65 19.41 1.79
CA ILE A 241 0.83 18.75 0.77
C ILE A 241 1.63 17.61 0.16
N VAL A 242 1.04 16.42 0.16
CA VAL A 242 1.60 15.22 -0.47
C VAL A 242 0.67 14.78 -1.60
N LEU A 243 1.18 14.77 -2.83
CA LEU A 243 0.42 14.43 -4.04
C LEU A 243 0.90 13.09 -4.61
N ASP A 244 -0.02 12.15 -4.83
CA ASP A 244 0.22 10.89 -5.55
C ASP A 244 -0.35 10.98 -6.96
N LEU A 245 0.53 11.05 -7.95
CA LEU A 245 0.19 11.10 -9.37
C LEU A 245 -0.04 9.68 -9.89
N GLY A 246 -1.31 9.31 -10.05
CA GLY A 246 -1.72 7.95 -10.44
C GLY A 246 -2.05 7.05 -9.25
N SER A 247 -2.69 7.61 -8.22
CA SER A 247 -2.92 6.96 -6.92
C SER A 247 -3.68 5.62 -6.97
N GLY A 248 -4.45 5.32 -8.01
CA GLY A 248 -5.02 4.01 -8.28
C GLY A 248 -6.09 3.55 -7.30
N ALA A 249 -5.67 2.89 -6.21
CA ALA A 249 -6.53 2.48 -5.10
C ALA A 249 -6.16 3.19 -3.78
N GLY A 250 -5.18 4.09 -3.80
CA GLY A 250 -4.82 4.95 -2.69
C GLY A 250 -4.03 4.25 -1.58
N ARG A 251 -3.39 3.10 -1.86
CA ARG A 251 -2.66 2.31 -0.86
C ARG A 251 -1.42 3.01 -0.33
N ASP A 252 -0.61 3.60 -1.19
CA ASP A 252 0.61 4.30 -0.80
C ASP A 252 0.29 5.60 -0.04
N ILE A 253 -0.72 6.34 -0.48
CA ILE A 253 -1.26 7.49 0.28
C ILE A 253 -1.75 7.07 1.65
N CYS A 254 -2.55 6.00 1.71
CA CYS A 254 -3.08 5.51 2.97
C CYS A 254 -1.93 5.17 3.92
N PHE A 255 -0.93 4.45 3.42
CA PHE A 255 0.27 4.11 4.18
C PHE A 255 0.96 5.37 4.73
N LEU A 256 1.28 6.36 3.88
CA LEU A 256 1.95 7.59 4.31
C LEU A 256 1.12 8.36 5.34
N ALA A 257 -0.19 8.50 5.11
CA ALA A 257 -1.10 9.21 5.99
C ALA A 257 -1.17 8.54 7.37
N GLU A 258 -1.30 7.21 7.42
CA GLU A 258 -1.32 6.46 8.67
C GLU A 258 0.01 6.58 9.43
N GLU A 259 1.14 6.34 8.76
CA GLU A 259 2.46 6.39 9.42
C GLU A 259 2.81 7.78 9.93
N LEU A 260 2.42 8.84 9.21
CA LEU A 260 2.67 10.22 9.64
C LEU A 260 1.70 10.67 10.72
N LYS A 261 0.43 10.28 10.68
CA LYS A 261 -0.56 10.57 11.74
C LYS A 261 -0.16 9.90 13.06
N ASP A 262 0.21 8.62 13.01
CA ASP A 262 0.72 7.82 14.14
C ASP A 262 2.00 8.43 14.74
N TRP A 263 2.98 8.73 13.89
CA TRP A 263 4.23 9.37 14.30
C TRP A 263 4.02 10.76 14.92
N HIS A 264 3.16 11.58 14.30
CA HIS A 264 2.86 12.92 14.78
C HIS A 264 2.24 12.85 16.19
N GLN A 265 1.19 12.07 16.39
CA GLN A 265 0.55 11.95 17.69
C GLN A 265 1.50 11.43 18.77
N SER A 266 2.30 10.40 18.46
CA SER A 266 3.30 9.85 19.38
C SER A 266 4.32 10.91 19.82
N THR A 267 4.81 11.71 18.87
CA THR A 267 5.81 12.76 19.12
C THR A 267 5.23 13.91 19.96
N PHE A 268 3.98 14.31 19.73
CA PHE A 268 3.32 15.36 20.51
C PHE A 268 2.93 14.91 21.92
N HIS A 269 2.44 13.68 22.06
CA HIS A 269 2.07 13.12 23.36
C HIS A 269 3.28 13.03 24.32
N GLN A 270 4.45 12.66 23.80
CA GLN A 270 5.69 12.62 24.58
C GLN A 270 6.14 14.01 25.08
N LYS A 271 5.85 15.08 24.31
CA LYS A 271 6.16 16.46 24.72
C LYS A 271 5.19 16.99 25.77
N MET A 272 3.90 16.67 25.68
CA MET A 272 2.92 17.13 26.67
C MET A 272 3.08 16.46 28.04
N THR A 273 3.41 15.17 28.06
CA THR A 273 3.67 14.43 29.31
C THR A 273 4.90 14.89 30.06
N SER A 274 5.80 15.64 29.42
CA SER A 274 7.02 16.19 30.05
C SER A 274 6.88 17.64 30.52
N SER A 275 5.78 18.35 30.23
CA SER A 275 5.61 19.78 30.53
C SER A 275 4.54 20.10 31.58
N THR A 276 4.02 19.11 32.30
CA THR A 276 2.95 19.28 33.29
C THR A 276 3.46 19.89 34.61
N THR A 277 3.65 21.20 34.63
CA THR A 277 3.66 21.98 35.89
C THR A 277 2.57 23.03 36.02
N ASP A 278 1.84 23.40 34.96
CA ASP A 278 0.75 24.38 35.05
C ASP A 278 -0.48 23.94 34.26
N GLY A 279 -1.65 23.98 34.90
CA GLY A 279 -2.91 23.34 34.50
C GLY A 279 -3.68 23.99 33.36
N ASP A 280 -3.01 24.38 32.27
CA ASP A 280 -3.69 24.84 31.06
C ASP A 280 -4.06 23.65 30.15
N THR A 281 -5.35 23.32 30.14
CA THR A 281 -6.01 22.34 29.27
C THR A 281 -6.03 22.84 27.82
N LEU A 282 -4.86 22.84 27.16
CA LEU A 282 -4.77 22.98 25.71
C LEU A 282 -5.46 21.77 25.06
N SER A 283 -6.53 22.04 24.30
CA SER A 283 -7.36 21.00 23.70
C SER A 283 -6.54 20.08 22.78
N ALA A 284 -6.73 18.77 22.93
CA ALA A 284 -5.98 17.71 22.27
C ALA A 284 -6.18 17.62 20.74
N ASN A 285 -6.87 18.58 20.12
CA ASN A 285 -7.26 18.52 18.72
C ASN A 285 -6.16 19.09 17.79
N THR A 286 -4.94 18.58 17.95
CA THR A 286 -3.81 18.96 17.08
C THR A 286 -3.93 18.19 15.77
N GLN A 287 -4.73 18.73 14.84
CA GLN A 287 -4.88 18.19 13.49
C GLN A 287 -3.50 18.01 12.85
N CYS A 288 -3.28 16.86 12.19
CA CYS A 288 -2.06 16.62 11.44
C CYS A 288 -1.91 17.73 10.38
N PRO A 289 -0.77 18.45 10.34
CA PRO A 289 -0.59 19.60 9.46
C PRO A 289 -0.48 19.26 7.97
N ILE A 290 -0.75 18.02 7.57
CA ILE A 290 -0.41 17.49 6.24
C ILE A 290 -1.67 16.98 5.57
N GLN A 291 -1.89 17.44 4.36
CA GLN A 291 -2.92 16.93 3.48
C GLN A 291 -2.32 15.96 2.45
N PHE A 292 -2.92 14.79 2.33
CA PHE A 292 -2.56 13.80 1.32
C PHE A 292 -3.62 13.78 0.22
N VAL A 293 -3.20 13.86 -1.04
CA VAL A 293 -4.11 13.95 -2.18
C VAL A 293 -3.80 12.90 -3.21
N GLY A 294 -4.77 11.99 -3.41
CA GLY A 294 -4.71 10.98 -4.46
C GLY A 294 -5.26 11.51 -5.77
N ILE A 295 -4.38 11.67 -6.76
CA ILE A 295 -4.75 12.17 -8.08
C ILE A 295 -4.83 11.00 -9.05
N ASP A 296 -5.96 10.88 -9.75
CA ASP A 296 -6.19 9.84 -10.76
C ASP A 296 -7.20 10.33 -11.79
N ASN A 297 -7.12 9.85 -13.04
CA ASN A 297 -8.12 10.17 -14.06
C ASN A 297 -9.29 9.17 -14.08
N HIS A 298 -9.13 8.02 -13.43
CA HIS A 298 -10.11 6.95 -13.43
C HIS A 298 -11.19 7.21 -12.38
N LYS A 299 -12.44 7.41 -12.80
CA LYS A 299 -13.60 7.69 -11.90
C LYS A 299 -13.80 6.63 -10.80
N GLY A 300 -13.40 5.39 -11.05
CA GLY A 300 -13.45 4.31 -10.05
C GLY A 300 -12.33 4.35 -9.01
N SER A 301 -11.32 5.23 -9.14
CA SER A 301 -10.23 5.38 -8.17
C SER A 301 -10.77 5.87 -6.83
N ALA A 302 -11.50 7.00 -6.82
CA ALA A 302 -12.15 7.53 -5.62
C ALA A 302 -13.08 6.52 -4.93
N LYS A 303 -13.81 5.69 -5.69
CA LYS A 303 -14.67 4.62 -5.15
C LYS A 303 -13.90 3.53 -4.39
N ARG A 304 -12.60 3.38 -4.63
CA ARG A 304 -11.71 2.44 -3.93
C ARG A 304 -10.91 3.11 -2.81
N CYS A 305 -10.41 4.32 -3.06
CA CYS A 305 -9.55 5.04 -2.12
C CYS A 305 -10.33 5.57 -0.91
N LEU A 306 -11.50 6.17 -1.12
CA LEU A 306 -12.24 6.81 -0.02
C LEU A 306 -12.71 5.81 1.04
N PRO A 307 -13.29 4.63 0.68
CA PRO A 307 -13.59 3.61 1.68
C PRO A 307 -12.34 3.14 2.43
N LEU A 308 -11.23 2.88 1.72
CA LEU A 308 -9.95 2.51 2.34
C LEU A 308 -9.55 3.55 3.39
N TRP A 309 -9.43 4.82 3.02
CA TRP A 309 -8.97 5.86 3.93
C TRP A 309 -9.91 6.08 5.13
N LYS A 310 -11.22 5.91 4.94
CA LYS A 310 -12.21 5.91 6.01
C LYS A 310 -11.98 4.78 7.01
N TYR A 311 -11.91 3.53 6.54
CA TYR A 311 -11.72 2.36 7.42
C TYR A 311 -10.33 2.34 8.09
N ARG A 312 -9.37 3.07 7.53
CA ARG A 312 -8.01 3.23 8.05
C ARG A 312 -7.84 4.47 8.93
N GLY A 313 -8.91 5.21 9.21
CA GLY A 313 -8.91 6.34 10.14
C GLY A 313 -8.13 7.58 9.67
N VAL A 314 -7.93 7.73 8.36
CA VAL A 314 -7.14 8.83 7.75
C VAL A 314 -7.96 9.69 6.78
N GLN A 315 -9.28 9.52 6.73
CA GLN A 315 -10.16 10.30 5.84
C GLN A 315 -10.11 11.82 6.10
N ASP A 316 -9.78 12.23 7.33
CA ASP A 316 -9.73 13.62 7.78
C ASP A 316 -8.54 14.39 7.22
N ILE A 317 -7.52 13.67 6.76
CA ILE A 317 -6.27 14.23 6.24
C ILE A 317 -6.01 13.80 4.79
N THR A 318 -6.94 13.06 4.18
CA THR A 318 -6.82 12.57 2.81
C THR A 318 -7.95 13.08 1.91
N SER A 319 -7.64 13.27 0.63
CA SER A 319 -8.63 13.64 -0.37
C SER A 319 -8.31 12.99 -1.72
N SER A 320 -9.33 12.84 -2.57
CA SER A 320 -9.18 12.26 -3.90
C SER A 320 -9.59 13.28 -4.96
N VAL A 321 -8.78 13.42 -5.99
CA VAL A 321 -9.00 14.37 -7.09
C VAL A 321 -9.01 13.62 -8.42
N SER A 322 -10.12 13.80 -9.15
CA SER A 322 -10.27 13.30 -10.51
C SER A 322 -9.67 14.30 -11.50
N LEU A 323 -8.40 14.12 -11.88
CA LEU A 323 -7.68 15.02 -12.78
C LEU A 323 -7.07 14.24 -13.95
N ASN A 324 -7.29 14.71 -15.18
CA ASN A 324 -6.60 14.14 -16.32
C ASN A 324 -5.17 14.68 -16.41
N LEU A 325 -4.22 13.90 -15.92
CA LEU A 325 -2.80 14.24 -15.91
C LEU A 325 -2.19 14.45 -17.31
N GLU A 326 -2.86 14.03 -18.40
CA GLU A 326 -2.44 14.32 -19.79
C GLU A 326 -2.75 15.76 -20.22
N LYS A 327 -3.71 16.43 -19.56
CA LYS A 327 -4.11 17.80 -19.86
C LYS A 327 -3.33 18.78 -18.99
N LEU A 328 -2.13 19.12 -19.44
CA LEU A 328 -1.16 19.91 -18.65
C LEU A 328 -1.68 21.28 -18.19
N ASN A 329 -2.61 21.88 -18.93
CA ASN A 329 -3.29 23.11 -18.51
C ASN A 329 -4.15 22.90 -17.27
N GLU A 330 -4.98 21.85 -17.24
CA GLU A 330 -5.78 21.51 -16.06
C GLU A 330 -4.89 21.16 -14.86
N VAL A 331 -3.74 20.50 -15.12
CA VAL A 331 -2.76 20.21 -14.06
C VAL A 331 -2.14 21.49 -13.51
N ALA A 332 -1.69 22.40 -14.37
CA ALA A 332 -1.11 23.66 -13.90
C ALA A 332 -2.12 24.53 -13.14
N ASP A 333 -3.36 24.58 -13.60
CA ASP A 333 -4.45 25.31 -12.94
C ASP A 333 -4.74 24.71 -11.55
N TYR A 334 -4.76 23.37 -11.45
CA TYR A 334 -4.93 22.66 -10.19
C TYR A 334 -3.78 22.94 -9.21
N PHE A 335 -2.52 22.85 -9.67
CA PHE A 335 -1.35 23.13 -8.82
C PHE A 335 -1.34 24.59 -8.35
N SER A 336 -1.71 25.53 -9.23
CA SER A 336 -1.74 26.96 -8.91
C SER A 336 -2.84 27.33 -7.91
N SER A 337 -3.96 26.61 -7.91
CA SER A 337 -5.08 26.83 -6.99
C SER A 337 -4.95 26.05 -5.67
N THR A 338 -4.34 24.86 -5.70
CA THR A 338 -4.28 23.95 -4.55
C THR A 338 -3.08 24.19 -3.65
N ILE A 339 -2.04 24.87 -4.13
CA ILE A 339 -0.87 25.22 -3.32
C ILE A 339 -1.02 26.70 -2.92
N PRO A 340 -1.72 27.02 -1.81
CA PRO A 340 -2.31 28.34 -1.55
C PRO A 340 -1.34 29.50 -1.27
N PHE A 341 -0.06 29.46 -1.66
CA PHE A 341 0.95 30.35 -1.07
C PHE A 341 1.86 31.14 -2.03
N PHE A 342 1.56 31.24 -3.33
CA PHE A 342 2.48 31.91 -4.27
C PHE A 342 2.14 33.34 -4.67
N SER A 343 1.15 33.99 -4.01
CA SER A 343 0.71 35.33 -4.40
C SER A 343 1.29 36.50 -3.58
N SER A 344 1.90 36.27 -2.41
CA SER A 344 2.54 37.34 -1.63
C SER A 344 4.06 37.29 -1.77
N THR A 345 4.66 38.38 -2.22
CA THR A 345 6.03 38.47 -2.73
C THR A 345 7.16 38.28 -1.72
N ASP A 346 6.94 38.19 -0.41
CA ASP A 346 8.06 38.29 0.57
C ASP A 346 7.97 37.42 1.83
N ALA A 347 6.98 36.53 1.97
CA ALA A 347 6.96 35.58 3.08
C ALA A 347 7.37 34.19 2.57
N ALA A 348 8.46 33.64 3.13
CA ALA A 348 8.82 32.24 2.92
C ALA A 348 7.58 31.39 3.23
N SER A 349 6.97 30.77 2.22
CA SER A 349 5.83 29.91 2.46
C SER A 349 6.32 28.71 3.28
N ASP A 350 5.85 28.57 4.51
CA ASP A 350 6.14 27.43 5.39
C ASP A 350 5.48 26.12 4.91
N THR A 351 5.04 26.08 3.65
CA THR A 351 4.39 24.94 3.03
C THR A 351 5.42 24.08 2.29
N PHE A 352 5.63 22.85 2.75
CA PHE A 352 6.40 21.87 1.97
C PHE A 352 5.48 21.11 1.00
N LEU A 353 6.04 20.71 -0.14
CA LEU A 353 5.35 19.98 -1.18
C LEU A 353 6.12 18.69 -1.50
N CYS A 354 5.42 17.56 -1.46
CA CYS A 354 5.93 16.28 -1.94
C CYS A 354 5.03 15.80 -3.08
N ILE A 355 5.63 15.48 -4.23
CA ILE A 355 4.94 14.92 -5.37
C ILE A 355 5.58 13.57 -5.65
N TYR A 356 4.78 12.51 -5.68
CA TYR A 356 5.31 11.22 -6.06
C TYR A 356 4.43 10.50 -7.08
N ALA A 357 5.03 9.57 -7.81
CA ALA A 357 4.36 8.79 -8.85
C ALA A 357 4.85 7.34 -8.80
N ILE A 358 3.94 6.41 -8.52
CA ILE A 358 4.25 4.97 -8.47
C ILE A 358 3.58 4.28 -9.66
N ARG A 359 4.41 3.70 -10.54
CA ARG A 359 4.04 2.99 -11.78
C ARG A 359 3.21 3.85 -12.75
N TYR A 360 3.28 5.16 -12.60
CA TYR A 360 2.65 6.13 -13.46
C TYR A 360 3.72 6.89 -14.26
N LEU A 361 3.53 6.99 -15.57
CA LEU A 361 4.46 7.69 -16.45
C LEU A 361 3.73 8.64 -17.37
N ASN A 362 4.06 9.93 -17.24
CA ASN A 362 3.70 10.98 -18.17
C ASN A 362 4.88 11.90 -18.37
N ARG A 363 5.68 11.62 -19.40
CA ARG A 363 6.92 12.36 -19.72
C ARG A 363 6.69 13.86 -19.88
N LYS A 364 5.55 14.27 -20.43
CA LYS A 364 5.24 15.69 -20.63
C LYS A 364 5.00 16.39 -19.29
N LEU A 365 4.28 15.74 -18.38
CA LEU A 365 4.09 16.24 -17.02
C LEU A 365 5.41 16.26 -16.24
N LEU A 366 6.22 15.20 -16.32
CA LEU A 366 7.53 15.18 -15.68
C LEU A 366 8.44 16.30 -16.20
N ALA A 367 8.44 16.54 -17.52
CA ALA A 367 9.17 17.65 -18.09
C ALA A 367 8.63 19.00 -17.59
N LEU A 368 7.32 19.18 -17.50
CA LEU A 368 6.71 20.38 -16.94
C LEU A 368 7.14 20.62 -15.48
N LEU A 369 7.22 19.58 -14.65
CA LEU A 369 7.68 19.66 -13.26
C LEU A 369 9.17 19.98 -13.17
N ALA A 370 10.01 19.30 -13.96
CA ALA A 370 11.45 19.53 -14.00
C ALA A 370 11.80 20.97 -14.42
N HIS A 371 11.08 21.51 -15.41
CA HIS A 371 11.24 22.88 -15.92
C HIS A 371 10.37 23.90 -15.18
N SER A 372 9.93 23.61 -13.95
CA SER A 372 9.17 24.58 -13.14
C SER A 372 10.07 25.78 -12.79
N SER A 373 10.06 26.81 -13.63
CA SER A 373 10.98 27.94 -13.54
C SER A 373 10.87 28.69 -12.22
N TYR A 374 12.02 28.97 -11.61
CA TYR A 374 12.17 30.15 -10.78
C TYR A 374 12.11 31.37 -11.70
N LYS A 375 11.26 32.36 -11.40
CA LYS A 375 11.30 33.65 -12.11
C LYS A 375 12.64 34.30 -11.77
N SER A 376 13.66 34.06 -12.60
CA SER A 376 14.79 34.97 -12.65
C SER A 376 14.24 36.28 -13.20
N THR A 377 14.00 37.25 -12.32
CA THR A 377 13.67 38.66 -12.61
C THR A 377 14.84 39.37 -13.31
N ARG A 378 15.54 38.69 -14.21
CA ARG A 378 16.42 39.34 -15.17
C ARG A 378 15.57 39.64 -16.39
N GLN A 379 15.06 40.86 -16.44
CA GLN A 379 14.89 41.60 -17.69
C GLN A 379 16.21 41.43 -18.47
N ILE A 380 16.25 40.46 -19.38
CA ILE A 380 17.32 40.37 -20.36
C ILE A 380 16.83 41.20 -21.54
N ASN A 381 17.51 42.32 -21.75
CA ASN A 381 17.39 43.19 -22.91
C ASN A 381 17.28 42.35 -24.20
N GLU A 382 16.25 42.64 -25.00
CA GLU A 382 15.80 41.90 -26.19
C GLU A 382 16.75 41.96 -27.41
N ASP A 383 18.05 42.16 -27.25
CA ASP A 383 18.91 42.53 -28.39
C ASP A 383 19.82 41.41 -28.93
N THR A 384 19.53 40.13 -28.72
CA THR A 384 20.29 39.06 -29.39
C THR A 384 19.41 37.93 -29.92
N ALA A 385 18.49 38.33 -30.80
CA ALA A 385 17.73 37.43 -31.65
C ALA A 385 18.59 36.97 -32.84
N SER A 386 19.14 35.75 -32.79
CA SER A 386 19.20 34.85 -33.95
C SER A 386 19.91 33.54 -33.59
N GLN A 387 19.26 32.43 -33.92
CA GLN A 387 19.81 31.06 -33.96
C GLN A 387 19.86 30.29 -32.64
N GLN A 388 18.71 29.84 -32.13
CA GLN A 388 18.57 28.46 -31.65
C GLN A 388 17.11 27.99 -31.57
N GLN A 389 16.79 27.05 -32.48
CA GLN A 389 15.91 25.90 -32.32
C GLN A 389 14.44 26.07 -31.90
N HIS A 390 13.56 25.97 -32.91
CA HIS A 390 12.33 25.17 -33.08
C HIS A 390 11.65 24.37 -31.93
N PHE A 391 11.88 24.65 -30.65
CA PHE A 391 11.02 24.18 -29.58
C PHE A 391 9.73 25.01 -29.57
N ILE A 392 8.75 24.50 -30.33
CA ILE A 392 7.30 24.66 -30.18
C ILE A 392 6.88 25.84 -29.28
N SER A 393 6.44 26.92 -29.91
CA SER A 393 5.64 28.02 -29.34
C SER A 393 4.26 27.49 -28.89
N THR A 394 4.23 26.64 -27.87
CA THR A 394 3.02 26.37 -27.09
C THR A 394 2.94 27.45 -26.03
N ASN A 395 1.77 28.11 -25.87
CA ASN A 395 1.47 28.95 -24.72
C ASN A 395 1.89 28.20 -23.44
N HIS A 396 3.07 28.50 -22.91
CA HIS A 396 3.75 27.64 -21.96
C HIS A 396 2.98 27.73 -20.64
N THR A 397 2.21 26.70 -20.36
CA THR A 397 1.65 26.48 -19.04
C THR A 397 2.85 26.34 -18.11
N SER A 398 3.08 27.31 -17.22
CA SER A 398 4.21 27.31 -16.31
C SER A 398 3.71 26.94 -14.93
N ILE A 399 4.22 25.85 -14.37
CA ILE A 399 4.03 25.48 -12.96
C ILE A 399 5.16 26.10 -12.16
N ARG A 400 4.83 26.71 -11.01
CA ARG A 400 5.83 27.12 -10.01
C ARG A 400 5.79 26.18 -8.83
N LEU A 401 6.92 25.53 -8.56
CA LEU A 401 7.10 24.67 -7.39
C LEU A 401 8.01 25.37 -6.38
N PRO A 402 7.72 25.28 -5.08
CA PRO A 402 8.53 25.89 -4.03
C PRO A 402 9.91 25.24 -3.91
N LYS A 403 10.89 26.00 -3.42
CA LYS A 403 12.16 25.43 -2.96
C LYS A 403 11.88 24.40 -1.86
N GLY A 404 12.63 23.30 -1.87
CA GLY A 404 12.41 22.16 -0.98
C GLY A 404 11.36 21.17 -1.48
N THR A 405 10.71 21.41 -2.63
CA THR A 405 9.79 20.42 -3.23
C THR A 405 10.50 19.10 -3.44
N ILE A 406 9.91 18.01 -2.94
CA ILE A 406 10.37 16.65 -3.16
C ILE A 406 9.62 16.06 -4.36
N ILE A 407 10.35 15.50 -5.32
CA ILE A 407 9.81 14.65 -6.37
C ILE A 407 10.34 13.24 -6.20
N ALA A 408 9.45 12.25 -6.14
CA ALA A 408 9.81 10.84 -6.04
C ALA A 408 9.10 10.00 -7.11
N ILE A 409 9.82 9.18 -7.86
CA ILE A 409 9.28 8.39 -8.98
C ILE A 409 9.75 6.94 -8.84
N SER A 410 8.81 6.00 -8.80
CA SER A 410 9.07 4.57 -8.91
C SER A 410 8.40 4.06 -10.18
N HIS A 411 9.18 3.74 -11.22
CA HIS A 411 8.59 3.30 -12.49
C HIS A 411 9.45 2.27 -13.21
N PHE A 412 8.87 1.51 -14.13
CA PHE A 412 9.61 0.53 -14.93
C PHE A 412 10.66 1.21 -15.81
N CYS A 413 11.85 0.64 -15.87
CA CYS A 413 12.95 1.16 -16.68
C CYS A 413 13.73 0.03 -17.37
N LYS A 414 14.48 0.39 -18.41
CA LYS A 414 15.45 -0.53 -19.00
C LYS A 414 16.67 -0.71 -18.08
N PRO A 415 17.19 -1.94 -17.88
CA PRO A 415 18.38 -2.17 -17.06
C PRO A 415 19.63 -1.52 -17.65
N SER A 416 19.74 -1.46 -18.98
CA SER A 416 20.80 -0.74 -19.69
C SER A 416 20.24 -0.17 -21.00
N SER A 417 20.95 0.77 -21.62
CA SER A 417 20.54 1.32 -22.93
C SER A 417 20.50 0.27 -24.04
N SER A 418 21.31 -0.80 -23.93
CA SER A 418 21.40 -1.90 -24.90
C SER A 418 20.49 -3.09 -24.59
N THR A 419 19.87 -3.15 -23.40
CA THR A 419 19.04 -4.29 -23.03
C THR A 419 17.65 -4.18 -23.68
N ILE A 420 17.23 -5.26 -24.33
CA ILE A 420 15.88 -5.38 -24.90
C ILE A 420 14.89 -5.56 -23.75
N TRP A 421 13.72 -4.92 -23.85
CA TRP A 421 12.65 -5.13 -22.90
C TRP A 421 11.91 -6.45 -23.21
N GLU A 422 12.18 -7.49 -22.41
CA GLU A 422 11.70 -8.87 -22.65
C GLU A 422 10.31 -9.17 -22.04
N PHE A 423 9.62 -8.16 -21.50
CA PHE A 423 8.33 -8.34 -20.84
C PHE A 423 7.18 -7.83 -21.70
N ASP A 424 6.08 -8.59 -21.75
CA ASP A 424 4.86 -8.17 -22.47
C ASP A 424 4.21 -6.92 -21.86
N HIS A 425 4.35 -6.75 -20.54
CA HIS A 425 3.73 -5.67 -19.79
C HIS A 425 4.63 -5.09 -18.69
N PRO A 426 4.74 -3.74 -18.58
CA PRO A 426 4.24 -2.75 -19.55
C PRO A 426 4.92 -2.86 -20.93
N LYS A 427 4.38 -2.17 -21.95
CA LYS A 427 5.04 -2.11 -23.27
C LYS A 427 6.35 -1.32 -23.15
N GLU A 428 7.30 -1.58 -24.04
CA GLU A 428 8.59 -0.86 -24.05
C GLU A 428 8.44 0.67 -24.17
N SER A 429 7.46 1.16 -24.94
CA SER A 429 7.20 2.61 -25.03
C SER A 429 6.72 3.25 -23.72
N GLN A 430 6.27 2.43 -22.77
CA GLN A 430 5.77 2.83 -21.46
C GLN A 430 6.81 2.65 -20.35
N VAL A 431 8.05 2.21 -20.65
CA VAL A 431 9.16 2.18 -19.68
C VAL A 431 10.11 3.34 -19.92
N LEU A 432 10.81 3.76 -18.86
CA LEU A 432 11.84 4.80 -18.92
C LEU A 432 13.16 4.24 -19.49
N SER A 433 13.91 5.11 -20.17
CA SER A 433 15.33 4.84 -20.40
C SER A 433 16.11 5.01 -19.11
N ARG A 434 17.24 4.30 -18.96
CA ARG A 434 18.01 4.23 -17.69
C ARG A 434 18.33 5.58 -17.05
N TRP A 435 18.71 6.58 -17.86
CA TRP A 435 19.11 7.90 -17.35
C TRP A 435 18.09 9.00 -17.63
N GLU A 436 16.90 8.64 -18.11
CA GLU A 436 15.91 9.60 -18.60
C GLU A 436 15.50 10.62 -17.53
N LEU A 437 15.30 10.19 -16.29
CA LEU A 437 14.95 11.08 -15.18
C LEU A 437 16.14 11.93 -14.73
N ARG A 438 17.34 11.34 -14.66
CA ARG A 438 18.56 12.08 -14.34
C ARG A 438 18.78 13.20 -15.34
N ASP A 439 18.75 12.91 -16.64
CA ASP A 439 18.97 13.90 -17.70
C ASP A 439 17.90 14.98 -17.68
N LEU A 440 16.66 14.62 -17.31
CA LEU A 440 15.55 15.57 -17.20
C LEU A 440 15.70 16.51 -16.00
N PHE A 441 16.18 16.00 -14.87
CA PHE A 441 16.25 16.73 -13.60
C PHE A 441 17.64 17.31 -13.30
N CYS A 442 18.71 16.95 -14.01
CA CYS A 442 20.08 17.45 -13.76
C CYS A 442 20.30 18.95 -14.06
N SER A 443 19.21 19.71 -14.23
CA SER A 443 19.23 21.17 -14.34
C SER A 443 19.63 21.82 -13.01
N VAL A 444 19.95 23.12 -13.06
CA VAL A 444 20.45 23.90 -11.89
C VAL A 444 19.44 24.01 -10.75
N CYS A 445 18.17 23.67 -10.97
CA CYS A 445 17.10 23.86 -9.99
C CYS A 445 16.86 22.64 -9.09
N TRP A 446 17.49 21.49 -9.35
CA TRP A 446 17.21 20.25 -8.62
C TRP A 446 18.49 19.55 -8.18
N GLU A 447 18.44 19.00 -6.97
CA GLU A 447 19.42 18.07 -6.43
C GLU A 447 18.87 16.65 -6.50
N ILE A 448 19.57 15.76 -7.19
CA ILE A 448 19.19 14.34 -7.29
C ILE A 448 19.71 13.62 -6.04
N VAL A 449 18.79 13.19 -5.18
CA VAL A 449 19.08 12.48 -3.92
C VAL A 449 19.22 10.98 -4.19
N LYS A 450 18.38 10.43 -5.07
CA LYS A 450 18.34 9.00 -5.39
C LYS A 450 18.07 8.77 -6.87
N ASP A 451 18.75 7.79 -7.45
CA ASP A 451 18.59 7.33 -8.84
C ASP A 451 19.11 5.90 -8.96
N GLU A 452 18.32 4.96 -8.43
CA GLU A 452 18.71 3.56 -8.28
C GLU A 452 17.84 2.64 -9.11
N ILE A 453 18.43 1.54 -9.60
CA ILE A 453 17.66 0.47 -10.26
C ILE A 453 17.46 -0.68 -9.29
N CYS A 454 16.22 -1.09 -9.10
CA CYS A 454 15.85 -2.29 -8.36
C CYS A 454 14.97 -3.21 -9.20
N LEU A 455 14.62 -4.38 -8.66
CA LEU A 455 13.72 -5.33 -9.32
C LEU A 455 12.36 -5.30 -8.63
N ASP A 456 11.29 -5.42 -9.41
CA ASP A 456 9.96 -5.64 -8.83
C ASP A 456 9.83 -7.06 -8.25
N GLY A 457 9.02 -7.19 -7.21
CA GLY A 457 8.81 -8.47 -6.53
C GLY A 457 7.97 -9.47 -7.33
N ASP A 458 7.24 -8.99 -8.34
CA ASP A 458 6.26 -9.81 -9.07
C ASP A 458 6.93 -10.66 -10.16
N HIS A 459 7.76 -10.03 -10.98
CA HIS A 459 8.30 -10.62 -12.21
C HIS A 459 9.80 -10.37 -12.38
N GLY A 460 10.45 -9.74 -11.40
CA GLY A 460 11.86 -9.34 -11.51
C GLY A 460 12.08 -8.24 -12.56
N ARG A 461 11.05 -7.46 -12.89
CA ARG A 461 11.15 -6.35 -13.86
C ARG A 461 11.95 -5.22 -13.25
N SER A 462 12.84 -4.62 -14.03
CA SER A 462 13.63 -3.48 -13.54
C SER A 462 12.79 -2.22 -13.35
N LEU A 463 13.06 -1.54 -12.24
CA LEU A 463 12.46 -0.28 -11.81
C LEU A 463 13.55 0.74 -11.58
N ILE A 464 13.25 1.99 -11.89
CA ILE A 464 14.00 3.13 -11.39
C ILE A 464 13.29 3.67 -10.15
N GLN A 465 14.04 3.87 -9.07
CA GLN A 465 13.66 4.60 -7.88
C GLN A 465 14.43 5.92 -7.88
N PHE A 466 13.72 7.00 -8.15
CA PHE A 466 14.29 8.32 -8.35
C PHE A 466 13.73 9.29 -7.32
N VAL A 467 14.61 10.09 -6.71
CA VAL A 467 14.22 11.19 -5.81
C VAL A 467 15.05 12.42 -6.14
N ALA A 468 14.40 13.57 -6.28
CA ALA A 468 15.05 14.86 -6.42
C ALA A 468 14.38 15.91 -5.53
N VAL A 469 15.17 16.87 -5.05
CA VAL A 469 14.72 17.99 -4.22
C VAL A 469 15.00 19.30 -4.95
N LYS A 470 14.02 20.20 -4.97
CA LYS A 470 14.17 21.50 -5.60
C LYS A 470 15.04 22.42 -4.73
N ILE A 471 16.13 22.96 -5.29
CA ILE A 471 17.10 23.79 -4.55
C ILE A 471 16.98 25.29 -4.83
N VAL A 472 16.37 25.68 -5.95
CA VAL A 472 16.19 27.08 -6.39
C VAL A 472 14.73 27.39 -6.65
#